data_AF-A0A9X2LU14-F1
#
_entry.id   AF-A0A9X2LU14-F1
#
_cell.length_a   1.000
_cell.length_b   1.000
_cell.length_c   1.000
_cell.angle_alpha   90.00
_cell.angle_beta   90.00
_cell.angle_gamma   90.00
#
_symmetry.space_group_name_H-M   'P 1'
#
loop_
_entity.id
_entity.type
_entity.pdbx_description
1 polymer ?
#
loop_
_entity_poly.entity_id
_entity_poly.type
_entity_poly.pdbx_seq_one_letter_code
_entity_poly.pdbx_strand_id
1 'polypeptide(L)'
;MRRTRTVPTGARQIIAVVLPARLPADPPWPQGPLPFTHGTRTTTTDTRRTYFTPAAASVLYGTPDRPTRWHRQVRHAHGSATIDGVELLRTPTDDDPDRALAVLHLTITGPELLDTLRSLAHRPGTTPPFEITGPVLTALLQDHAHTRPNTLLEGYATVETDALPYTVTLLTPGRRPLPRLNRGRDHRHWPATQQWLWALASRTNTDDYPPDPATVPQLTAGALRISADWSALVLRQGAAFIGHRRDHGPADPFYGYAELHMRSIYLDALLFGMIQRTHIDHLTEDLAQVFTGPGEANRLAGLERRIAHFRSTYWRQHLTTHGTANDLLMAYQRQYRLSDRFTEILAEAADHNRLIQTQENQQISGALGILTILGLPLGTALGALQVLGDQNPWHLLTATTGALAATAALLTTRYGRLVLTSLRGRPLTDSRQLTRCHRDC
;
A
#
# COMPACT_ATOMS: atom_id res chain seq x y z
N MET A 1 -49.45 -12.97 6.01
CA MET A 1 -48.35 -13.07 5.02
C MET A 1 -48.53 -12.02 3.93
N ARG A 2 -47.92 -10.85 4.06
CA ARG A 2 -47.81 -9.88 2.94
C ARG A 2 -46.58 -10.30 2.11
N ARG A 3 -46.79 -10.72 0.87
CA ARG A 3 -45.71 -10.84 -0.13
C ARG A 3 -45.15 -9.43 -0.36
N THR A 4 -44.10 -9.06 0.38
CA THR A 4 -43.26 -7.92 0.03
C THR A 4 -42.58 -8.27 -1.28
N ARG A 5 -43.13 -7.77 -2.39
CA ARG A 5 -42.40 -7.70 -3.66
C ARG A 5 -41.16 -6.82 -3.37
N THR A 6 -40.02 -7.45 -3.13
CA THR A 6 -38.72 -6.79 -3.05
C THR A 6 -38.43 -6.19 -4.43
N VAL A 7 -38.65 -4.89 -4.54
CA VAL A 7 -38.38 -4.15 -5.79
C VAL A 7 -36.88 -3.92 -5.84
N PRO A 8 -36.19 -4.23 -6.96
CA PRO A 8 -34.78 -3.96 -7.08
C PRO A 8 -34.49 -2.48 -6.80
N THR A 9 -33.49 -2.22 -5.95
CA THR A 9 -33.08 -0.87 -5.55
C THR A 9 -32.49 -0.10 -6.74
N GLY A 10 -31.83 -0.80 -7.67
CA GLY A 10 -31.27 -0.24 -8.89
C GLY A 10 -31.39 -1.18 -10.10
N ALA A 11 -31.07 -0.66 -11.28
CA ALA A 11 -31.08 -1.41 -12.53
C ALA A 11 -29.75 -2.15 -12.77
N ARG A 12 -28.61 -1.46 -12.58
CA ARG A 12 -27.28 -2.06 -12.54
C ARG A 12 -26.71 -1.95 -11.13
N GLN A 13 -26.22 -3.07 -10.63
CA GLN A 13 -25.63 -3.20 -9.31
C GLN A 13 -24.38 -4.07 -9.44
N ILE A 14 -23.24 -3.42 -9.57
CA ILE A 14 -21.95 -4.06 -9.87
C ILE A 14 -21.01 -3.85 -8.71
N ILE A 15 -20.20 -4.86 -8.39
CA ILE A 15 -19.15 -4.80 -7.38
C ILE A 15 -17.86 -5.38 -7.99
N ALA A 16 -16.76 -4.66 -7.87
CA ALA A 16 -15.42 -5.26 -7.90
C ALA A 16 -14.89 -5.34 -6.46
N VAL A 17 -14.54 -6.54 -6.01
CA VAL A 17 -13.98 -6.81 -4.68
C VAL A 17 -12.49 -7.06 -4.83
N VAL A 18 -11.67 -6.24 -4.17
CA VAL A 18 -10.21 -6.34 -4.18
C VAL A 18 -9.74 -6.87 -2.83
N LEU A 19 -8.97 -7.95 -2.87
CA LEU A 19 -8.43 -8.65 -1.71
C LEU A 19 -6.92 -8.81 -1.86
N PRO A 20 -6.13 -8.62 -0.79
CA PRO A 20 -4.73 -9.03 -0.78
C PRO A 20 -4.61 -10.54 -0.99
N ALA A 21 -3.64 -10.95 -1.80
CA ALA A 21 -3.38 -12.34 -2.11
C ALA A 21 -1.87 -12.60 -2.22
N ARG A 22 -1.51 -13.88 -2.20
CA ARG A 22 -0.17 -14.38 -2.54
C ARG A 22 -0.26 -15.26 -3.77
N LEU A 23 0.68 -15.06 -4.69
CA LEU A 23 0.79 -15.67 -6.00
C LEU A 23 2.24 -16.18 -6.19
N PRO A 24 2.55 -17.39 -5.68
CA PRO A 24 3.91 -17.93 -5.71
C PRO A 24 4.40 -18.26 -7.12
N ALA A 25 3.51 -18.53 -8.06
CA ALA A 25 3.83 -18.85 -9.44
C ALA A 25 2.82 -18.24 -10.41
N ASP A 26 3.22 -18.06 -11.66
CA ASP A 26 2.31 -17.58 -12.70
C ASP A 26 1.19 -18.61 -12.94
N PRO A 27 -0.08 -18.19 -12.90
CA PRO A 27 -1.19 -19.10 -13.15
C PRO A 27 -1.26 -19.40 -14.66
N PRO A 28 -1.73 -20.60 -15.08
CA PRO A 28 -1.94 -20.96 -16.48
C PRO A 28 -3.21 -20.31 -17.06
N TRP A 29 -3.48 -19.06 -16.66
CA TRP A 29 -4.65 -18.30 -17.06
C TRP A 29 -4.28 -17.34 -18.21
N PRO A 30 -5.28 -16.89 -19.00
CA PRO A 30 -5.05 -15.80 -19.95
C PRO A 30 -4.42 -14.56 -19.30
N GLN A 31 -3.39 -14.02 -19.96
CA GLN A 31 -2.71 -12.80 -19.52
C GLN A 31 -3.60 -11.56 -19.73
N GLY A 32 -3.45 -10.58 -18.85
CA GLY A 32 -4.19 -9.33 -18.83
C GLY A 32 -5.43 -9.34 -17.92
N PRO A 33 -6.09 -8.18 -17.75
CA PRO A 33 -7.35 -8.07 -17.00
C PRO A 33 -8.51 -8.76 -17.72
N LEU A 34 -9.61 -8.99 -17.00
CA LEU A 34 -10.82 -9.59 -17.55
C LEU A 34 -11.43 -8.66 -18.62
N PRO A 35 -11.60 -9.10 -19.88
CA PRO A 35 -12.21 -8.27 -20.91
C PRO A 35 -13.72 -8.14 -20.67
N PHE A 36 -14.23 -6.91 -20.74
CA PHE A 36 -15.68 -6.64 -20.73
C PHE A 36 -16.10 -6.02 -22.05
N THR A 37 -17.30 -6.36 -22.51
CA THR A 37 -17.83 -5.90 -23.80
C THR A 37 -19.17 -5.18 -23.63
N HIS A 38 -19.32 -4.06 -24.33
CA HIS A 38 -20.60 -3.37 -24.48
C HIS A 38 -20.69 -2.74 -25.87
N GLY A 39 -21.73 -3.10 -26.63
CA GLY A 39 -21.84 -2.72 -28.04
C GLY A 39 -20.64 -3.23 -28.84
N THR A 40 -19.98 -2.33 -29.55
CA THR A 40 -18.78 -2.64 -30.36
C THR A 40 -17.46 -2.52 -29.59
N ARG A 41 -17.50 -2.14 -28.31
CA ARG A 41 -16.30 -1.86 -27.51
C ARG A 41 -16.01 -3.00 -26.54
N THR A 42 -14.74 -3.43 -26.52
CA THR A 42 -14.22 -4.43 -25.58
C THR A 42 -13.01 -3.85 -24.84
N THR A 43 -12.93 -4.06 -23.52
CA THR A 43 -11.86 -3.54 -22.66
C THR A 43 -10.73 -4.57 -22.47
N THR A 44 -9.99 -4.86 -23.55
CA THR A 44 -8.78 -5.71 -23.51
C THR A 44 -7.58 -4.98 -22.91
N THR A 45 -6.50 -5.71 -22.60
CA THR A 45 -5.20 -5.14 -22.20
C THR A 45 -4.76 -4.00 -23.11
N ASP A 46 -4.79 -4.21 -24.43
CA ASP A 46 -4.32 -3.22 -25.41
C ASP A 46 -5.17 -1.96 -25.37
N THR A 47 -6.50 -2.11 -25.36
CA THR A 47 -7.40 -0.96 -25.31
C THR A 47 -7.30 -0.19 -24.01
N ARG A 48 -7.02 -0.87 -22.88
CA ARG A 48 -6.83 -0.21 -21.59
C ARG A 48 -5.46 0.48 -21.54
N ARG A 49 -4.41 -0.12 -22.09
CA ARG A 49 -3.05 0.44 -22.15
C ARG A 49 -3.01 1.83 -22.78
N THR A 50 -3.86 2.13 -23.76
CA THR A 50 -3.91 3.46 -24.40
C THR A 50 -4.35 4.59 -23.46
N TYR A 51 -5.02 4.27 -22.35
CA TYR A 51 -5.43 5.26 -21.37
C TYR A 51 -4.28 5.66 -20.45
N PHE A 52 -3.30 4.79 -20.24
CA PHE A 52 -2.28 4.95 -19.22
C PHE A 52 -0.92 5.33 -19.83
N THR A 53 -0.12 6.07 -19.06
CA THR A 53 1.30 6.28 -19.41
C THR A 53 2.01 4.93 -19.46
N PRO A 54 3.08 4.78 -20.27
CA PRO A 54 3.80 3.51 -20.41
C PRO A 54 4.24 2.88 -19.07
N ALA A 55 4.68 3.71 -18.11
CA ALA A 55 5.10 3.25 -16.78
C ALA A 55 3.92 2.73 -15.93
N ALA A 56 2.79 3.42 -15.92
CA ALA A 56 1.60 2.95 -15.21
C ALA A 56 1.05 1.66 -15.85
N ALA A 57 1.07 1.59 -17.18
CA ALA A 57 0.67 0.40 -17.92
C ALA A 57 1.60 -0.80 -17.66
N SER A 58 2.92 -0.61 -17.54
CA SER A 58 3.84 -1.70 -17.22
C SER A 58 3.62 -2.26 -15.81
N VAL A 59 3.23 -1.41 -14.86
CA VAL A 59 2.87 -1.88 -13.50
C VAL A 59 1.56 -2.69 -13.55
N LEU A 60 0.52 -2.15 -14.19
CA LEU A 60 -0.83 -2.74 -14.17
C LEU A 60 -1.00 -3.97 -15.07
N TYR A 61 -0.21 -4.07 -16.15
CA TYR A 61 -0.38 -5.10 -17.18
C TYR A 61 0.90 -5.87 -17.51
N GLY A 62 2.05 -5.45 -16.98
CA GLY A 62 3.34 -6.06 -17.28
C GLY A 62 3.88 -5.71 -18.66
N THR A 63 4.91 -6.44 -19.04
CA THR A 63 5.45 -6.49 -20.41
C THR A 63 5.13 -7.87 -21.03
N PRO A 64 5.24 -8.02 -22.36
CA PRO A 64 5.03 -9.33 -23.00
C PRO A 64 5.89 -10.45 -22.39
N ASP A 65 7.13 -10.13 -21.98
CA ASP A 65 8.06 -11.10 -21.37
C ASP A 65 7.84 -11.29 -19.87
N ARG A 66 7.13 -10.36 -19.21
CA ARG A 66 6.88 -10.34 -17.76
C ARG A 66 5.45 -9.88 -17.49
N PRO A 67 4.44 -10.74 -17.72
CA PRO A 67 3.07 -10.43 -17.37
C PRO A 67 2.94 -10.22 -15.87
N THR A 68 2.09 -9.27 -15.46
CA THR A 68 1.78 -9.04 -14.04
C THR A 68 0.31 -9.24 -13.72
N ARG A 69 -0.53 -9.51 -14.72
CA ARG A 69 -1.97 -9.65 -14.52
C ARG A 69 -2.51 -10.81 -15.33
N TRP A 70 -3.44 -11.54 -14.75
CA TRP A 70 -4.14 -12.67 -15.37
C TRP A 70 -5.61 -12.63 -15.00
N HIS A 71 -6.44 -13.28 -15.81
CA HIS A 71 -7.87 -13.38 -15.52
C HIS A 71 -8.42 -14.75 -15.83
N ARG A 72 -9.52 -15.06 -15.15
CA ARG A 72 -10.35 -16.23 -15.42
C ARG A 72 -11.79 -15.78 -15.49
N GLN A 73 -12.40 -15.93 -16.67
CA GLN A 73 -13.82 -15.69 -16.83
C GLN A 73 -14.58 -16.90 -16.26
N VAL A 74 -15.41 -16.65 -15.26
CA VAL A 74 -16.21 -17.68 -14.61
C VAL A 74 -17.59 -17.09 -14.39
N ARG A 75 -18.64 -17.83 -14.72
CA ARG A 75 -20.00 -17.42 -14.35
C ARG A 75 -20.52 -18.35 -13.26
N HIS A 76 -20.48 -17.88 -12.03
CA HIS A 76 -20.97 -18.64 -10.88
C HIS A 76 -22.06 -17.86 -10.16
N ALA A 77 -23.27 -18.39 -10.15
CA ALA A 77 -24.40 -17.80 -9.44
C ALA A 77 -24.41 -18.31 -7.99
N HIS A 78 -24.50 -17.38 -7.06
CA HIS A 78 -24.67 -17.64 -5.63
C HIS A 78 -25.71 -16.66 -5.11
N GLY A 79 -26.98 -17.09 -5.17
CA GLY A 79 -28.10 -16.27 -4.75
C GLY A 79 -28.45 -15.11 -5.63
N SER A 80 -28.56 -13.95 -5.00
CA SER A 80 -28.70 -12.66 -5.64
C SER A 80 -27.43 -12.23 -6.38
N ALA A 81 -26.29 -12.85 -6.11
CA ALA A 81 -25.01 -12.46 -6.68
C ALA A 81 -24.56 -13.43 -7.77
N THR A 82 -24.00 -12.88 -8.85
CA THR A 82 -23.30 -13.64 -9.88
C THR A 82 -21.86 -13.17 -9.93
N ILE A 83 -20.92 -14.09 -9.77
CA ILE A 83 -19.50 -13.85 -10.01
C ILE A 83 -19.30 -13.98 -11.52
N ASP A 84 -18.82 -12.90 -12.14
CA ASP A 84 -18.59 -12.77 -13.59
C ASP A 84 -17.16 -13.17 -14.00
N GLY A 85 -16.24 -13.14 -13.03
CA GLY A 85 -14.87 -13.61 -13.19
C GLY A 85 -13.95 -13.11 -12.09
N VAL A 86 -12.70 -13.56 -12.16
CA VAL A 86 -11.63 -13.22 -11.22
C VAL A 86 -10.39 -12.78 -11.97
N GLU A 87 -9.63 -11.87 -11.37
CA GLU A 87 -8.32 -11.46 -11.85
C GLU A 87 -7.29 -11.59 -10.73
N LEU A 88 -6.05 -11.84 -11.11
CA LEU A 88 -4.88 -11.78 -10.24
C LEU A 88 -3.94 -10.73 -10.78
N LEU A 89 -3.50 -9.81 -9.93
CA LEU A 89 -2.54 -8.76 -10.23
C LEU A 89 -1.34 -8.90 -9.29
N ARG A 90 -0.19 -9.30 -9.81
CA ARG A 90 1.06 -9.39 -9.08
C ARG A 90 1.57 -7.99 -8.75
N THR A 91 1.94 -7.78 -7.49
CA THR A 91 2.37 -6.48 -6.94
C THR A 91 3.56 -6.69 -5.98
N PRO A 92 4.68 -7.20 -6.49
CA PRO A 92 5.77 -7.68 -5.66
C PRO A 92 6.47 -6.50 -4.95
N THR A 93 6.97 -6.75 -3.75
CA THR A 93 7.96 -5.90 -3.09
C THR A 93 9.25 -6.68 -2.91
N ASP A 94 10.35 -5.99 -2.56
CA ASP A 94 11.65 -6.66 -2.38
C ASP A 94 11.59 -7.75 -1.29
N ASP A 95 10.78 -7.54 -0.24
CA ASP A 95 10.61 -8.49 0.87
C ASP A 95 9.47 -9.50 0.67
N ASP A 96 8.56 -9.25 -0.27
CA ASP A 96 7.38 -10.07 -0.53
C ASP A 96 7.17 -10.25 -2.05
N PRO A 97 7.94 -11.17 -2.68
CA PRO A 97 7.92 -11.37 -4.13
C PRO A 97 6.61 -12.03 -4.63
N ASP A 98 5.90 -12.72 -3.74
CA ASP A 98 4.67 -13.44 -4.05
C ASP A 98 3.44 -12.53 -3.91
N ARG A 99 3.60 -11.29 -3.45
CA ARG A 99 2.48 -10.39 -3.20
C ARG A 99 1.64 -10.13 -4.45
N ALA A 100 0.33 -10.19 -4.28
CA ALA A 100 -0.64 -9.95 -5.33
C ALA A 100 -1.95 -9.34 -4.79
N LEU A 101 -2.83 -8.97 -5.71
CA LEU A 101 -4.22 -8.60 -5.47
C LEU A 101 -5.13 -9.55 -6.25
N ALA A 102 -6.12 -10.13 -5.58
CA ALA A 102 -7.22 -10.83 -6.20
C ALA A 102 -8.39 -9.87 -6.40
N VAL A 103 -8.94 -9.82 -7.61
CA VAL A 103 -10.07 -8.96 -7.98
C VAL A 103 -11.23 -9.82 -8.43
N LEU A 104 -12.34 -9.80 -7.71
CA LEU A 104 -13.56 -10.48 -8.11
C LEU A 104 -14.55 -9.49 -8.68
N HIS A 105 -15.18 -9.88 -9.78
CA HIS A 105 -16.18 -9.09 -10.47
C HIS A 105 -17.55 -9.70 -10.23
N LEU A 106 -18.46 -8.95 -9.62
CA LEU A 106 -19.79 -9.43 -9.26
C LEU A 106 -20.90 -8.53 -9.81
N THR A 107 -21.99 -9.18 -10.18
CA THR A 107 -23.28 -8.56 -10.50
C THR A 107 -24.30 -8.96 -9.45
N ILE A 108 -25.00 -7.99 -8.85
CA ILE A 108 -26.03 -8.22 -7.85
C ILE A 108 -27.42 -8.01 -8.47
N THR A 109 -28.33 -8.92 -8.17
CA THR A 109 -29.74 -8.90 -8.60
C THR A 109 -30.63 -8.76 -7.38
N GLY A 110 -31.49 -7.73 -7.33
CA GLY A 110 -32.39 -7.49 -6.19
C GLY A 110 -31.95 -6.32 -5.32
N PRO A 111 -32.50 -6.14 -4.11
CA PRO A 111 -32.25 -4.94 -3.29
C PRO A 111 -30.96 -4.98 -2.46
N GLU A 112 -30.12 -6.00 -2.61
CA GLU A 112 -29.13 -6.43 -1.62
C GLU A 112 -27.77 -5.74 -1.73
N LEU A 113 -27.51 -4.85 -2.69
CA LEU A 113 -26.17 -4.31 -2.93
C LEU A 113 -25.50 -3.74 -1.67
N LEU A 114 -26.18 -2.85 -0.92
CA LEU A 114 -25.59 -2.25 0.28
C LEU A 114 -25.37 -3.31 1.37
N ASP A 115 -26.29 -4.25 1.53
CA ASP A 115 -26.20 -5.30 2.54
C ASP A 115 -25.07 -6.29 2.23
N THR A 116 -24.88 -6.64 0.95
CA THR A 116 -23.73 -7.43 0.48
C THR A 116 -22.42 -6.71 0.83
N LEU A 117 -22.30 -5.40 0.58
CA LEU A 117 -21.09 -4.64 0.92
C LEU A 117 -20.83 -4.57 2.42
N ARG A 118 -21.89 -4.42 3.22
CA ARG A 118 -21.82 -4.46 4.68
C ARG A 118 -21.35 -5.82 5.18
N SER A 119 -21.87 -6.90 4.60
CA SER A 119 -21.51 -8.27 4.95
C SER A 119 -20.05 -8.58 4.62
N LEU A 120 -19.58 -8.16 3.43
CA LEU A 120 -18.17 -8.25 3.04
C LEU A 120 -17.24 -7.46 3.98
N ALA A 121 -17.75 -6.43 4.64
CA ALA A 121 -17.02 -5.62 5.63
C ALA A 121 -17.18 -6.11 7.07
N HIS A 122 -17.84 -7.25 7.31
CA HIS A 122 -18.16 -7.77 8.64
C HIS A 122 -18.91 -6.76 9.52
N ARG A 123 -19.78 -5.93 8.93
CA ARG A 123 -20.53 -4.90 9.68
C ARG A 123 -21.67 -5.52 10.51
N PRO A 124 -21.92 -5.01 11.74
CA PRO A 124 -23.07 -5.41 12.55
C PRO A 124 -24.43 -5.15 11.86
N GLY A 125 -25.48 -5.80 12.34
CA GLY A 125 -26.84 -5.65 11.81
C GLY A 125 -27.08 -6.35 10.47
N THR A 126 -26.05 -6.97 9.89
CA THR A 126 -26.19 -7.89 8.76
C THR A 126 -26.72 -9.24 9.26
N THR A 127 -28.05 -9.35 9.40
CA THR A 127 -28.67 -10.61 9.82
C THR A 127 -28.75 -11.54 8.60
N PRO A 128 -28.27 -12.81 8.67
CA PRO A 128 -28.38 -13.75 7.57
C PRO A 128 -29.84 -13.83 7.06
N PRO A 129 -30.04 -13.70 5.74
CA PRO A 129 -29.72 -14.80 4.83
C PRO A 129 -28.85 -14.38 3.63
N PHE A 130 -27.94 -13.41 3.80
CA PHE A 130 -27.12 -12.91 2.69
C PHE A 130 -26.12 -13.97 2.23
N GLU A 131 -26.14 -14.28 0.94
CA GLU A 131 -25.48 -15.46 0.39
C GLU A 131 -23.96 -15.25 0.22
N ILE A 132 -23.50 -14.03 -0.10
CA ILE A 132 -22.07 -13.71 -0.15
C ILE A 132 -21.64 -12.93 1.09
N THR A 133 -21.00 -13.64 2.02
CA THR A 133 -20.28 -13.08 3.18
C THR A 133 -18.77 -13.14 2.95
N GLY A 134 -17.98 -12.45 3.77
CA GLY A 134 -16.50 -12.56 3.73
C GLY A 134 -16.03 -14.01 3.78
N PRO A 135 -16.43 -14.82 4.78
CA PRO A 135 -16.05 -16.23 4.87
C PRO A 135 -16.51 -17.09 3.68
N VAL A 136 -17.71 -16.85 3.14
CA VAL A 136 -18.20 -17.58 1.96
C VAL A 136 -17.39 -17.21 0.72
N LEU A 137 -17.07 -15.92 0.53
CA LEU A 137 -16.23 -15.46 -0.57
C LEU A 137 -14.83 -16.09 -0.50
N THR A 138 -14.24 -16.09 0.69
CA THR A 138 -12.97 -16.75 0.97
C THR A 138 -13.03 -18.25 0.68
N ALA A 139 -14.11 -18.94 1.06
CA ALA A 139 -14.31 -20.36 0.77
C ALA A 139 -14.57 -20.65 -0.72
N LEU A 140 -15.14 -19.71 -1.48
CA LEU A 140 -15.28 -19.83 -2.94
C LEU A 140 -13.93 -19.61 -3.65
N LEU A 141 -13.07 -18.77 -3.08
CA LEU A 141 -11.74 -18.48 -3.59
C LEU A 141 -10.74 -19.60 -3.27
N GLN A 142 -10.78 -20.13 -2.04
CA GLN A 142 -9.77 -21.04 -1.51
C GLN A 142 -10.30 -22.44 -1.26
N ASP A 143 -9.48 -23.45 -1.59
CA ASP A 143 -9.77 -24.85 -1.30
C ASP A 143 -9.40 -25.18 0.16
N HIS A 144 -10.35 -25.03 1.07
CA HIS A 144 -10.12 -25.38 2.48
C HIS A 144 -10.37 -26.87 2.79
N ALA A 145 -10.79 -27.69 1.83
CA ALA A 145 -11.28 -29.04 2.14
C ALA A 145 -10.97 -30.15 1.13
N HIS A 146 -10.21 -29.90 0.05
CA HIS A 146 -9.84 -30.90 -0.99
C HIS A 146 -11.01 -31.72 -1.56
N THR A 147 -12.24 -31.23 -1.39
CA THR A 147 -13.48 -31.96 -1.67
C THR A 147 -14.38 -31.24 -2.67
N ARG A 148 -14.00 -30.03 -3.12
CA ARG A 148 -14.73 -29.29 -4.17
C ARG A 148 -13.83 -29.04 -5.37
N PRO A 149 -14.10 -29.66 -6.54
CA PRO A 149 -13.28 -29.52 -7.75
C PRO A 149 -13.35 -28.15 -8.44
N ASN A 150 -13.97 -27.12 -7.84
CA ASN A 150 -14.32 -25.85 -8.49
C ASN A 150 -14.02 -24.61 -7.62
N THR A 151 -12.80 -24.45 -7.11
CA THR A 151 -12.40 -23.16 -6.51
C THR A 151 -12.08 -22.13 -7.59
N LEU A 152 -12.37 -20.86 -7.30
CA LEU A 152 -12.18 -19.80 -8.29
C LEU A 152 -10.70 -19.54 -8.59
N LEU A 153 -9.82 -19.70 -7.60
CA LEU A 153 -8.37 -19.52 -7.74
C LEU A 153 -7.60 -20.79 -8.10
N GLU A 154 -8.26 -21.97 -8.14
CA GLU A 154 -7.66 -23.27 -8.50
C GLU A 154 -6.38 -23.63 -7.71
N GLY A 155 -6.20 -23.05 -6.52
CA GLY A 155 -4.99 -23.24 -5.70
C GLY A 155 -3.75 -22.47 -6.17
N TYR A 156 -3.84 -21.64 -7.22
CA TYR A 156 -2.71 -20.82 -7.70
C TYR A 156 -2.43 -19.60 -6.84
N ALA A 157 -3.43 -19.15 -6.07
CA ALA A 157 -3.29 -18.01 -5.18
C ALA A 157 -4.01 -18.23 -3.84
N THR A 158 -3.48 -17.63 -2.79
CA THR A 158 -4.10 -17.62 -1.45
C THR A 158 -4.44 -16.21 -1.05
N VAL A 159 -5.70 -15.97 -0.64
CA VAL A 159 -6.17 -14.67 -0.14
C VAL A 159 -5.85 -14.54 1.35
N GLU A 160 -5.49 -13.33 1.77
CA GLU A 160 -5.31 -13.02 3.19
C GLU A 160 -6.67 -12.89 3.88
N THR A 161 -7.00 -13.83 4.77
CA THR A 161 -8.33 -13.95 5.37
C THR A 161 -8.67 -12.86 6.39
N ASP A 162 -7.64 -12.28 7.01
CA ASP A 162 -7.79 -11.24 8.04
C ASP A 162 -7.92 -9.84 7.44
N ALA A 163 -7.65 -9.69 6.14
CA ALA A 163 -7.72 -8.41 5.46
C ALA A 163 -9.16 -8.09 5.03
N LEU A 164 -9.65 -6.91 5.42
CA LEU A 164 -10.93 -6.42 4.93
C LEU A 164 -10.84 -6.06 3.44
N PRO A 165 -11.78 -6.53 2.59
CA PRO A 165 -11.75 -6.22 1.17
C PRO A 165 -11.95 -4.72 0.92
N TYR A 166 -11.37 -4.23 -0.17
CA TYR A 166 -11.73 -2.94 -0.76
C TYR A 166 -12.78 -3.16 -1.85
N THR A 167 -13.87 -2.41 -1.81
CA THR A 167 -14.98 -2.58 -2.76
C THR A 167 -15.13 -1.39 -3.68
N VAL A 168 -15.24 -1.63 -4.98
CA VAL A 168 -15.58 -0.62 -6.00
C VAL A 168 -16.96 -0.94 -6.55
N THR A 169 -17.93 -0.03 -6.41
CA THR A 169 -19.34 -0.33 -6.74
C THR A 169 -19.96 0.62 -7.73
N LEU A 170 -20.90 0.12 -8.53
CA LEU A 170 -21.75 0.93 -9.41
C LEU A 170 -23.21 0.62 -9.11
N LEU A 171 -23.98 1.67 -8.83
CA LEU A 171 -25.42 1.63 -8.69
C LEU A 171 -26.07 2.61 -9.67
N THR A 172 -26.97 2.13 -10.52
CA THR A 172 -27.79 2.99 -11.39
C THR A 172 -29.28 2.92 -10.99
N PRO A 173 -29.99 4.06 -10.97
CA PRO A 173 -31.41 4.05 -10.65
C PRO A 173 -32.20 3.41 -11.79
N GLY A 174 -33.13 2.52 -11.45
CA GLY A 174 -34.04 1.92 -12.40
C GLY A 174 -35.23 2.81 -12.74
N ARG A 175 -36.40 2.20 -12.96
CA ARG A 175 -37.64 2.95 -13.24
C ARG A 175 -38.07 3.88 -12.10
N ARG A 176 -37.72 3.51 -10.86
CA ARG A 176 -38.02 4.29 -9.67
C ARG A 176 -36.74 5.02 -9.23
N PRO A 177 -36.84 6.29 -8.78
CA PRO A 177 -35.73 6.96 -8.12
C PRO A 177 -35.23 6.17 -6.91
N LEU A 178 -33.96 6.35 -6.57
CA LEU A 178 -33.40 5.75 -5.37
C LEU A 178 -34.12 6.27 -4.12
N PRO A 179 -34.52 5.39 -3.19
CA PRO A 179 -35.17 5.82 -1.96
C PRO A 179 -34.17 6.59 -1.07
N ARG A 180 -34.65 7.49 -0.22
CA ARG A 180 -33.82 8.07 0.84
C ARG A 180 -33.50 7.00 1.89
N LEU A 181 -32.21 6.86 2.21
CA LEU A 181 -31.70 6.01 3.31
C LEU A 181 -31.99 6.69 4.66
N ASN A 182 -31.61 7.96 4.78
CA ASN A 182 -31.85 8.78 5.97
C ASN A 182 -33.09 9.66 5.75
N ARG A 183 -34.20 9.32 6.41
CA ARG A 183 -35.50 9.99 6.30
C ARG A 183 -35.80 10.99 7.42
N GLY A 184 -34.90 11.11 8.41
CA GLY A 184 -35.02 12.06 9.52
C GLY A 184 -35.13 13.51 9.04
N ARG A 185 -35.69 14.38 9.89
CA ARG A 185 -35.84 15.81 9.56
C ARG A 185 -34.50 16.47 9.29
N ASP A 186 -33.47 16.08 10.03
CA ASP A 186 -32.17 16.73 9.97
C ASP A 186 -31.41 16.41 8.67
N HIS A 187 -31.67 15.25 8.06
CA HIS A 187 -31.06 14.84 6.78
C HIS A 187 -31.91 15.20 5.54
N ARG A 188 -32.95 16.04 5.68
CA ARG A 188 -33.83 16.42 4.55
C ARG A 188 -33.07 17.11 3.42
N HIS A 189 -32.07 17.92 3.74
CA HIS A 189 -31.27 18.63 2.75
C HIS A 189 -30.24 17.74 2.04
N TRP A 190 -29.98 16.53 2.55
CA TRP A 190 -29.06 15.58 1.93
C TRP A 190 -29.76 14.78 0.82
N PRO A 191 -29.39 14.96 -0.46
CA PRO A 191 -30.04 14.28 -1.59
C PRO A 191 -29.89 12.77 -1.53
N ALA A 192 -30.92 12.03 -1.96
CA ALA A 192 -30.92 10.57 -1.92
C ALA A 192 -29.72 9.94 -2.66
N THR A 193 -29.35 10.47 -3.82
CA THR A 193 -28.20 9.99 -4.59
C THR A 193 -26.88 10.17 -3.84
N GLN A 194 -26.71 11.28 -3.11
CA GLN A 194 -25.52 11.49 -2.28
C GLN A 194 -25.53 10.59 -1.03
N GLN A 195 -26.69 10.32 -0.45
CA GLN A 195 -26.84 9.35 0.65
C GLN A 195 -26.36 7.97 0.21
N TRP A 196 -26.83 7.49 -0.96
CA TRP A 196 -26.40 6.21 -1.53
C TRP A 196 -24.94 6.21 -1.90
N LEU A 197 -24.43 7.30 -2.51
CA LEU A 197 -23.02 7.40 -2.88
C LEU A 197 -22.10 7.24 -1.66
N TRP A 198 -22.43 7.92 -0.56
CA TRP A 198 -21.70 7.81 0.69
C TRP A 198 -21.87 6.43 1.35
N ALA A 199 -23.10 5.92 1.43
CA ALA A 199 -23.41 4.63 2.03
C ALA A 199 -22.67 3.47 1.34
N LEU A 200 -22.64 3.46 0.01
CA LEU A 200 -21.93 2.44 -0.77
C LEU A 200 -20.41 2.55 -0.61
N ALA A 201 -19.83 3.76 -0.64
CA ALA A 201 -18.38 3.94 -0.51
C ALA A 201 -17.87 3.63 0.91
N SER A 202 -18.64 4.01 1.93
CA SER A 202 -18.32 3.77 3.35
C SER A 202 -18.77 2.39 3.85
N ARG A 203 -19.64 1.73 3.08
CA ARG A 203 -20.30 0.45 3.41
C ARG A 203 -21.16 0.57 4.66
N THR A 204 -21.87 1.69 4.79
CA THR A 204 -22.68 2.01 5.98
C THR A 204 -24.16 2.23 5.66
N ASN A 205 -25.03 2.03 6.66
CA ASN A 205 -26.47 2.27 6.57
C ASN A 205 -26.97 3.00 7.83
N THR A 206 -28.27 3.01 8.08
CA THR A 206 -28.89 3.63 9.27
C THR A 206 -28.66 2.88 10.59
N ASP A 207 -28.27 1.61 10.51
CA ASP A 207 -27.92 0.79 11.68
C ASP A 207 -26.50 1.12 12.17
N ASP A 208 -25.67 1.67 11.27
CA ASP A 208 -24.49 2.40 11.69
C ASP A 208 -24.89 3.81 12.10
N TYR A 209 -24.16 4.42 13.04
CA TYR A 209 -24.39 5.80 13.45
C TYR A 209 -24.55 6.70 12.21
N PRO A 210 -25.76 7.24 11.96
CA PRO A 210 -25.98 8.08 10.79
C PRO A 210 -25.07 9.30 10.91
N PRO A 211 -24.50 9.78 9.80
CA PRO A 211 -23.57 10.90 9.86
C PRO A 211 -24.29 12.13 10.41
N ASP A 212 -23.59 12.87 11.27
CA ASP A 212 -24.08 14.13 11.81
C ASP A 212 -24.47 15.06 10.64
N PRO A 213 -25.71 15.57 10.59
CA PRO A 213 -26.15 16.55 9.59
C PRO A 213 -25.15 17.69 9.34
N ALA A 214 -24.46 18.17 10.39
CA ALA A 214 -23.46 19.23 10.28
C ALA A 214 -22.21 18.82 9.50
N THR A 215 -21.92 17.52 9.43
CA THR A 215 -20.74 16.94 8.75
C THR A 215 -21.02 16.44 7.33
N VAL A 216 -22.30 16.31 6.95
CA VAL A 216 -22.72 15.83 5.62
C VAL A 216 -22.09 16.63 4.46
N PRO A 217 -22.01 17.97 4.50
CA PRO A 217 -21.35 18.73 3.44
C PRO A 217 -19.89 18.33 3.25
N GLN A 218 -19.15 18.13 4.34
CA GLN A 218 -17.73 17.74 4.30
C GLN A 218 -17.57 16.29 3.82
N LEU A 219 -18.44 15.37 4.26
CA LEU A 219 -18.43 13.97 3.83
C LEU A 219 -18.68 13.81 2.32
N THR A 220 -19.44 14.72 1.72
CA THR A 220 -19.79 14.71 0.29
C THR A 220 -18.96 15.67 -0.55
N ALA A 221 -18.16 16.55 0.06
CA ALA A 221 -17.27 17.48 -0.65
C ALA A 221 -16.24 16.77 -1.55
N GLY A 222 -15.86 15.55 -1.19
CA GLY A 222 -14.98 14.69 -1.99
C GLY A 222 -15.65 13.97 -3.16
N ALA A 223 -16.96 14.18 -3.39
CA ALA A 223 -17.67 13.54 -4.50
C ALA A 223 -17.21 14.12 -5.85
N LEU A 224 -16.68 13.24 -6.71
CA LEU A 224 -16.24 13.57 -8.05
C LEU A 224 -17.43 13.53 -9.01
N ARG A 225 -17.68 14.64 -9.72
CA ARG A 225 -18.65 14.66 -10.81
C ARG A 225 -17.97 14.24 -12.11
N ILE A 226 -18.17 12.97 -12.49
CA ILE A 226 -17.54 12.42 -13.71
C ILE A 226 -18.23 12.97 -14.96
N SER A 227 -19.56 13.04 -14.96
CA SER A 227 -20.34 13.66 -16.02
C SER A 227 -21.68 14.16 -15.48
N ALA A 228 -22.54 14.71 -16.33
CA ALA A 228 -23.91 15.06 -15.95
C ALA A 228 -24.73 13.85 -15.44
N ASP A 229 -24.34 12.62 -15.76
CA ASP A 229 -25.17 11.43 -15.54
C ASP A 229 -24.67 10.48 -14.46
N TRP A 230 -23.46 10.71 -13.92
CA TRP A 230 -22.96 9.94 -12.76
C TRP A 230 -21.84 10.65 -11.97
N SER A 231 -21.70 10.23 -10.72
CA SER A 231 -20.68 10.70 -9.78
C SER A 231 -19.97 9.54 -9.12
N ALA A 232 -18.78 9.80 -8.59
CA ALA A 232 -18.04 8.86 -7.77
C ALA A 232 -17.65 9.45 -6.42
N LEU A 233 -17.39 8.58 -5.44
CA LEU A 233 -16.79 8.94 -4.16
C LEU A 233 -15.80 7.84 -3.79
N VAL A 234 -14.60 8.25 -3.41
CA VAL A 234 -13.52 7.35 -2.98
C VAL A 234 -13.25 7.61 -1.51
N LEU A 235 -13.44 6.57 -0.69
CA LEU A 235 -13.16 6.54 0.74
C LEU A 235 -12.11 5.47 1.05
N ARG A 236 -11.62 5.47 2.30
CA ARG A 236 -10.65 4.47 2.78
C ARG A 236 -11.17 3.03 2.62
N GLN A 237 -12.45 2.80 2.87
CA GLN A 237 -13.04 1.46 2.79
C GLN A 237 -13.49 1.08 1.37
N GLY A 238 -13.72 2.01 0.47
CA GLY A 238 -14.27 1.66 -0.83
C GLY A 238 -14.50 2.86 -1.72
N ALA A 239 -14.83 2.55 -2.97
CA ALA A 239 -15.26 3.54 -3.94
C ALA A 239 -16.67 3.19 -4.43
N ALA A 240 -17.50 4.20 -4.62
CA ALA A 240 -18.82 4.03 -5.20
C ALA A 240 -19.03 4.98 -6.36
N PHE A 241 -19.76 4.49 -7.35
CA PHE A 241 -20.22 5.19 -8.53
C PHE A 241 -21.75 5.15 -8.52
N ILE A 242 -22.39 6.29 -8.76
CA ILE A 242 -23.85 6.37 -8.79
C ILE A 242 -24.35 7.11 -10.01
N GLY A 243 -25.36 6.52 -10.67
CA GLY A 243 -26.08 7.16 -11.76
C GLY A 243 -27.09 8.19 -11.25
N HIS A 244 -27.24 9.30 -11.99
CA HIS A 244 -28.21 10.37 -11.70
C HIS A 244 -29.44 10.34 -12.59
N ARG A 245 -29.39 9.66 -13.73
CA ARG A 245 -30.54 9.46 -14.62
C ARG A 245 -30.99 8.01 -14.62
N ARG A 246 -32.23 7.78 -15.05
CA ARG A 246 -32.79 6.44 -15.18
C ARG A 246 -31.95 5.60 -16.14
N ASP A 247 -31.64 4.38 -15.72
CA ASP A 247 -31.03 3.35 -16.54
C ASP A 247 -32.10 2.57 -17.32
N HIS A 248 -31.89 2.45 -18.62
CA HIS A 248 -32.78 1.74 -19.53
C HIS A 248 -32.51 0.23 -19.61
N GLY A 249 -31.61 -0.29 -18.78
CA GLY A 249 -31.26 -1.70 -18.68
C GLY A 249 -30.00 -2.04 -19.49
N PRO A 250 -29.79 -3.32 -19.82
CA PRO A 250 -28.55 -3.80 -20.45
C PRO A 250 -28.14 -3.07 -21.73
N ALA A 251 -29.11 -2.58 -22.50
CA ALA A 251 -28.91 -1.86 -23.76
C ALA A 251 -28.71 -0.34 -23.60
N ASP A 252 -28.71 0.20 -22.37
CA ASP A 252 -28.47 1.62 -22.13
C ASP A 252 -27.05 2.00 -22.62
N PRO A 253 -26.94 2.90 -23.63
CA PRO A 253 -25.66 3.17 -24.26
C PRO A 253 -24.65 3.75 -23.26
N PHE A 254 -25.06 4.72 -22.45
CA PHE A 254 -24.12 5.39 -21.56
C PHE A 254 -23.84 4.57 -20.29
N TYR A 255 -24.84 3.94 -19.66
CA TYR A 255 -24.56 3.14 -18.46
C TYR A 255 -23.83 1.83 -18.76
N GLY A 256 -23.99 1.28 -19.96
CA GLY A 256 -23.13 0.19 -20.42
C GLY A 256 -21.67 0.60 -20.55
N TYR A 257 -21.38 1.79 -21.13
CA TYR A 257 -20.01 2.32 -21.14
C TYR A 257 -19.50 2.71 -19.75
N ALA A 258 -20.38 3.23 -18.88
CA ALA A 258 -20.04 3.57 -17.50
C ALA A 258 -19.62 2.32 -16.71
N GLU A 259 -20.36 1.21 -16.86
CA GLU A 259 -19.99 -0.08 -16.31
C GLU A 259 -18.64 -0.57 -16.83
N LEU A 260 -18.41 -0.47 -18.15
CA LEU A 260 -17.10 -0.80 -18.73
C LEU A 260 -15.97 -0.01 -18.10
N HIS A 261 -16.09 1.31 -17.98
CA HIS A 261 -15.03 2.16 -17.42
C HIS A 261 -14.82 1.87 -15.93
N MET A 262 -15.90 1.66 -15.17
CA MET A 262 -15.81 1.29 -13.76
C MET A 262 -15.05 -0.03 -13.58
N ARG A 263 -15.42 -1.09 -14.30
CA ARG A 263 -14.77 -2.42 -14.23
C ARG A 263 -13.38 -2.47 -14.87
N SER A 264 -12.97 -1.42 -15.58
CA SER A 264 -11.67 -1.32 -16.24
C SER A 264 -10.87 -0.10 -15.79
N ILE A 265 -10.85 0.97 -16.59
CA ILE A 265 -9.96 2.12 -16.43
C ILE A 265 -10.00 2.73 -15.04
N TYR A 266 -11.18 2.83 -14.42
CA TYR A 266 -11.34 3.44 -13.10
C TYR A 266 -10.92 2.49 -11.97
N LEU A 267 -11.25 1.20 -12.09
CA LEU A 267 -10.73 0.17 -11.19
C LEU A 267 -9.21 0.11 -11.28
N ASP A 268 -8.64 0.16 -12.48
CA ASP A 268 -7.20 0.10 -12.73
C ASP A 268 -6.46 1.30 -12.11
N ALA A 269 -7.06 2.49 -12.13
CA ALA A 269 -6.53 3.66 -11.42
C ALA A 269 -6.53 3.48 -9.89
N LEU A 270 -7.58 2.88 -9.33
CA LEU A 270 -7.66 2.58 -7.89
C LEU A 270 -6.68 1.47 -7.49
N LEU A 271 -6.53 0.42 -8.30
CA LEU A 271 -5.54 -0.65 -8.10
C LEU A 271 -4.12 -0.08 -8.09
N PHE A 272 -3.82 0.86 -9.00
CA PHE A 272 -2.53 1.55 -8.99
C PHE A 272 -2.30 2.32 -7.68
N GLY A 273 -3.34 3.00 -7.16
CA GLY A 273 -3.28 3.64 -5.84
C GLY A 273 -3.02 2.65 -4.69
N MET A 274 -3.61 1.45 -4.76
CA MET A 274 -3.35 0.38 -3.77
C MET A 274 -1.90 -0.13 -3.82
N ILE A 275 -1.33 -0.24 -5.02
CA ILE A 275 0.09 -0.56 -5.23
C ILE A 275 0.97 0.53 -4.61
N GLN A 276 0.70 1.81 -4.90
CA GLN A 276 1.43 2.94 -4.31
C GLN A 276 1.40 2.91 -2.78
N ARG A 277 0.22 2.69 -2.19
CA ARG A 277 0.07 2.57 -0.74
C ARG A 277 0.95 1.46 -0.18
N THR A 278 0.91 0.27 -0.80
CA THR A 278 1.71 -0.88 -0.38
C THR A 278 3.19 -0.54 -0.35
N HIS A 279 3.74 0.05 -1.43
CA HIS A 279 5.15 0.41 -1.44
C HIS A 279 5.50 1.50 -0.41
N ILE A 280 4.61 2.46 -0.15
CA ILE A 280 4.83 3.45 0.93
C ILE A 280 4.83 2.79 2.30
N ASP A 281 3.95 1.81 2.55
CA ASP A 281 3.94 1.04 3.79
C ASP A 281 5.28 0.29 3.98
N HIS A 282 5.81 -0.35 2.93
CA HIS A 282 7.14 -1.00 2.95
C HIS A 282 8.30 -0.01 3.17
N LEU A 283 8.31 1.12 2.47
CA LEU A 283 9.34 2.16 2.68
C LEU A 283 9.32 2.73 4.10
N THR A 284 8.15 2.77 4.74
CA THR A 284 8.02 3.18 6.14
C THR A 284 8.67 2.16 7.08
N GLU A 285 8.44 0.86 6.85
CA GLU A 285 9.05 -0.20 7.64
C GLU A 285 10.58 -0.23 7.44
N ASP A 286 11.04 -0.15 6.19
CA ASP A 286 12.47 -0.08 5.86
C ASP A 286 13.18 1.05 6.62
N LEU A 287 12.54 2.23 6.68
CA LEU A 287 13.06 3.39 7.37
C LEU A 287 13.18 3.14 8.88
N ALA A 288 12.15 2.53 9.50
CA ALA A 288 12.17 2.15 10.91
C ALA A 288 13.31 1.17 11.24
N GLN A 289 13.71 0.32 10.28
CA GLN A 289 14.79 -0.66 10.45
C GLN A 289 16.20 -0.11 10.19
N VAL A 290 16.38 1.13 9.73
CA VAL A 290 17.72 1.67 9.41
C VAL A 290 18.66 1.65 10.62
N PHE A 291 18.16 1.94 11.83
CA PHE A 291 18.98 2.03 13.06
C PHE A 291 18.93 0.81 13.99
N THR A 292 18.40 -0.34 13.55
CA THR A 292 18.21 -1.50 14.43
C THR A 292 19.46 -2.40 14.60
N GLY A 293 20.64 -1.99 14.11
CA GLY A 293 21.87 -2.78 14.29
C GLY A 293 23.11 -2.29 13.53
N PRO A 294 24.20 -3.08 13.47
CA PRO A 294 25.40 -2.71 12.71
C PRO A 294 25.12 -2.63 11.20
N GLY A 295 25.83 -1.77 10.46
CA GLY A 295 25.69 -1.64 9.00
C GLY A 295 24.64 -0.63 8.52
N GLU A 296 24.39 0.41 9.31
CA GLU A 296 23.41 1.48 9.05
C GLU A 296 23.60 2.13 7.67
N ALA A 297 24.85 2.46 7.30
CA ALA A 297 25.16 3.08 6.01
C ALA A 297 24.72 2.21 4.81
N ASN A 298 24.90 0.88 4.89
CA ASN A 298 24.48 -0.04 3.84
C ASN A 298 22.96 -0.16 3.76
N ARG A 299 22.26 -0.18 4.90
CA ARG A 299 20.79 -0.20 4.93
C ARG A 299 20.21 1.09 4.38
N LEU A 300 20.77 2.24 4.75
CA LEU A 300 20.36 3.53 4.22
C LEU A 300 20.56 3.62 2.70
N ALA A 301 21.71 3.17 2.18
CA ALA A 301 21.93 3.13 0.73
C ALA A 301 20.94 2.19 0.01
N GLY A 302 20.53 1.09 0.66
CA GLY A 302 19.46 0.22 0.18
C GLY A 302 18.11 0.93 0.12
N LEU A 303 17.72 1.62 1.18
CA LEU A 303 16.51 2.43 1.25
C LEU A 303 16.49 3.53 0.18
N GLU A 304 17.58 4.27 0.00
CA GLU A 304 17.67 5.32 -1.03
C GLU A 304 17.46 4.75 -2.44
N ARG A 305 18.02 3.56 -2.73
CA ARG A 305 17.80 2.86 -4.00
C ARG A 305 16.33 2.47 -4.19
N ARG A 306 15.68 1.98 -3.14
CA ARG A 306 14.24 1.65 -3.15
C ARG A 306 13.36 2.90 -3.33
N ILE A 307 13.68 4.01 -2.66
CA ILE A 307 13.00 5.30 -2.84
C ILE A 307 13.13 5.78 -4.30
N ALA A 308 14.32 5.70 -4.89
CA ALA A 308 14.55 6.08 -6.28
C ALA A 308 13.76 5.18 -7.26
N HIS A 309 13.74 3.87 -7.02
CA HIS A 309 12.93 2.93 -7.80
C HIS A 309 11.43 3.22 -7.68
N PHE A 310 10.95 3.46 -6.45
CA PHE A 310 9.56 3.83 -6.19
C PHE A 310 9.16 5.09 -6.95
N ARG A 311 10.01 6.13 -6.87
CA ARG A 311 9.76 7.42 -7.50
C ARG A 311 9.68 7.35 -9.03
N SER A 312 10.55 6.56 -9.65
CA SER A 312 10.61 6.42 -11.11
C SER A 312 9.47 5.57 -11.68
N THR A 313 9.05 4.55 -10.93
CA THR A 313 8.12 3.50 -11.41
C THR A 313 6.67 3.73 -10.95
N TYR A 314 6.46 4.05 -9.67
CA TYR A 314 5.14 4.05 -9.04
C TYR A 314 4.65 5.45 -8.66
N TRP A 315 5.54 6.39 -8.29
CA TRP A 315 5.15 7.71 -7.81
C TRP A 315 4.81 8.68 -8.94
N ARG A 316 3.55 8.69 -9.37
CA ARG A 316 3.03 9.64 -10.35
C ARG A 316 1.67 10.17 -9.91
N GLN A 317 1.43 11.45 -10.17
CA GLN A 317 0.14 12.13 -9.97
C GLN A 317 -0.74 12.08 -11.24
N HIS A 318 -0.13 11.81 -12.40
CA HIS A 318 -0.84 11.70 -13.68
C HIS A 318 -0.61 10.30 -14.27
N LEU A 319 -1.64 9.45 -14.17
CA LEU A 319 -1.68 8.10 -14.74
C LEU A 319 -2.06 8.10 -16.21
N THR A 320 -2.99 8.99 -16.57
CA THR A 320 -3.68 8.96 -17.85
C THR A 320 -3.66 10.32 -18.50
N THR A 321 -3.73 10.37 -19.84
CA THR A 321 -3.96 11.62 -20.58
C THR A 321 -5.37 12.18 -20.34
N HIS A 322 -6.27 11.39 -19.74
CA HIS A 322 -7.68 11.74 -19.50
C HIS A 322 -7.94 12.01 -18.02
N GLY A 323 -8.71 13.06 -17.69
CA GLY A 323 -8.80 13.59 -16.33
C GLY A 323 -9.36 12.65 -15.25
N THR A 324 -10.50 11.98 -15.51
CA THR A 324 -11.25 11.32 -14.43
C THR A 324 -10.49 10.21 -13.71
N ALA A 325 -9.69 9.41 -14.41
CA ALA A 325 -8.90 8.35 -13.78
C ALA A 325 -7.82 8.95 -12.86
N ASN A 326 -7.23 10.09 -13.24
CA ASN A 326 -6.32 10.83 -12.36
C ASN A 326 -7.06 11.39 -11.14
N ASP A 327 -8.28 11.91 -11.31
CA ASP A 327 -9.09 12.43 -10.20
C ASP A 327 -9.42 11.34 -9.17
N LEU A 328 -9.76 10.13 -9.65
CA LEU A 328 -9.99 8.97 -8.79
C LEU A 328 -8.73 8.53 -8.05
N LEU A 329 -7.58 8.48 -8.74
CA LEU A 329 -6.30 8.20 -8.09
C LEU A 329 -6.00 9.25 -7.01
N MET A 330 -6.11 10.54 -7.32
CA MET A 330 -5.84 11.62 -6.37
C MET A 330 -6.78 11.55 -5.17
N ALA A 331 -8.06 11.23 -5.40
CA ALA A 331 -9.01 11.01 -4.30
C ALA A 331 -8.58 9.83 -3.42
N TYR A 332 -8.14 8.72 -4.00
CA TYR A 332 -7.58 7.59 -3.26
C TYR A 332 -6.32 7.98 -2.47
N GLN A 333 -5.37 8.66 -3.11
CA GLN A 333 -4.12 9.13 -2.48
C GLN A 333 -4.40 10.01 -1.26
N ARG A 334 -5.40 10.90 -1.34
CA ARG A 334 -5.82 11.76 -0.22
C ARG A 334 -6.37 10.96 0.96
N GLN A 335 -7.19 9.92 0.71
CA GLN A 335 -7.75 9.07 1.77
C GLN A 335 -6.68 8.36 2.61
N TYR A 336 -5.52 8.09 2.00
CA TYR A 336 -4.39 7.43 2.65
C TYR A 336 -3.22 8.35 2.97
N ARG A 337 -3.37 9.67 2.74
CA ARG A 337 -2.32 10.68 2.92
C ARG A 337 -1.00 10.29 2.27
N LEU A 338 -1.06 9.66 1.08
CA LEU A 338 0.12 9.05 0.45
C LEU A 338 1.21 10.09 0.16
N SER A 339 0.84 11.30 -0.28
CA SER A 339 1.79 12.37 -0.55
C SER A 339 2.49 12.88 0.71
N ASP A 340 1.74 13.06 1.79
CA ASP A 340 2.30 13.50 3.08
C ASP A 340 3.29 12.46 3.60
N ARG A 341 2.86 11.18 3.66
CA ARG A 341 3.68 10.08 4.14
C ARG A 341 4.96 9.90 3.34
N PHE A 342 4.87 10.01 2.01
CA PHE A 342 6.06 9.93 1.17
C PHE A 342 7.01 11.11 1.39
N THR A 343 6.48 12.31 1.65
CA THR A 343 7.29 13.49 1.99
C THR A 343 7.99 13.33 3.34
N GLU A 344 7.28 12.78 4.33
CA GLU A 344 7.84 12.44 5.65
C GLU A 344 9.00 11.44 5.51
N ILE A 345 8.82 10.36 4.74
CA ILE A 345 9.88 9.36 4.46
C ILE A 345 11.11 10.02 3.83
N LEU A 346 10.92 10.91 2.84
CA LEU A 346 12.05 11.61 2.19
C LEU A 346 12.80 12.53 3.15
N ALA A 347 12.07 13.27 4.00
CA ALA A 347 12.68 14.16 4.98
C ALA A 347 13.47 13.37 6.02
N GLU A 348 12.88 12.30 6.55
CA GLU A 348 13.50 11.47 7.56
C GLU A 348 14.72 10.72 7.01
N ALA A 349 14.65 10.15 5.80
CA ALA A 349 15.82 9.55 5.14
C ALA A 349 16.98 10.55 4.93
N ALA A 350 16.67 11.80 4.57
CA ALA A 350 17.69 12.85 4.43
C ALA A 350 18.32 13.25 5.78
N ASP A 351 17.55 13.25 6.86
CA ASP A 351 18.06 13.49 8.21
C ASP A 351 18.95 12.33 8.69
N HIS A 352 18.57 11.09 8.41
CA HIS A 352 19.38 9.91 8.70
C HIS A 352 20.74 9.95 7.98
N ASN A 353 20.75 10.32 6.70
CA ASN A 353 21.99 10.46 5.92
C ASN A 353 22.93 11.50 6.55
N ARG A 354 22.39 12.66 6.95
CA ARG A 354 23.16 13.71 7.63
C ARG A 354 23.76 13.24 8.97
N LEU A 355 23.03 12.44 9.74
CA LEU A 355 23.52 11.88 11.01
C LEU A 355 24.67 10.90 10.78
N ILE A 356 24.54 9.95 9.85
CA ILE A 356 25.59 8.97 9.54
C ILE A 356 26.86 9.67 9.05
N GLN A 357 26.75 10.63 8.11
CA GLN A 357 27.90 11.39 7.62
C GLN A 357 28.60 12.17 8.74
N THR A 358 27.83 12.73 9.68
CA THR A 358 28.38 13.44 10.83
C THR A 358 29.16 12.50 11.75
N GLN A 359 28.63 11.30 12.00
CA GLN A 359 29.29 10.27 12.81
C GLN A 359 30.58 9.74 12.13
N GLU A 360 30.54 9.44 10.84
CA GLU A 360 31.71 8.98 10.08
C GLU A 360 32.82 10.05 10.07
N ASN A 361 32.47 11.32 9.85
CA ASN A 361 33.43 12.42 9.90
C ASN A 361 34.05 12.59 11.29
N GLN A 362 33.27 12.40 12.36
CA GLN A 362 33.77 12.40 13.75
C GLN A 362 34.72 11.22 14.02
N GLN A 363 34.45 10.04 13.46
CA GLN A 363 35.31 8.87 13.59
C GLN A 363 36.62 9.05 12.84
N ILE A 364 36.59 9.53 11.60
CA ILE A 364 37.79 9.81 10.80
C ILE A 364 38.65 10.86 11.51
N SER A 365 38.02 11.96 11.96
CA SER A 365 38.72 13.01 12.71
C SER A 365 39.29 12.51 14.03
N GLY A 366 38.57 11.63 14.74
CA GLY A 366 39.04 10.97 15.96
C GLY A 366 40.22 10.05 15.70
N ALA A 367 40.16 9.21 14.67
CA ALA A 367 41.23 8.29 14.28
C ALA A 367 42.51 9.04 13.87
N LEU A 368 42.37 10.10 13.06
CA LEU A 368 43.47 11.02 12.72
C LEU A 368 44.05 11.68 13.98
N GLY A 369 43.19 12.09 14.92
CA GLY A 369 43.61 12.63 16.22
C GLY A 369 44.44 11.65 17.03
N ILE A 370 44.05 10.37 17.09
CA ILE A 370 44.82 9.30 17.77
C ILE A 370 46.16 9.08 17.08
N LEU A 371 46.15 8.95 15.76
CA LEU A 371 47.37 8.78 14.97
C LEU A 371 48.35 9.93 15.24
N THR A 372 47.83 11.14 15.41
CA THR A 372 48.63 12.32 15.75
C THR A 372 49.15 12.25 17.19
N ILE A 373 48.31 11.93 18.18
CA ILE A 373 48.67 11.85 19.62
C ILE A 373 49.69 10.73 19.90
N LEU A 374 49.59 9.59 19.21
CA LEU A 374 50.51 8.47 19.36
C LEU A 374 51.73 8.60 18.44
N GLY A 375 51.51 8.95 17.17
CA GLY A 375 52.53 8.95 16.13
C GLY A 375 53.58 10.04 16.28
N LEU A 376 53.20 11.24 16.72
CA LEU A 376 54.18 12.34 16.90
C LEU A 376 55.20 12.05 18.01
N PRO A 377 54.79 11.68 19.24
CA PRO A 377 55.75 11.34 20.30
C PRO A 377 56.59 10.11 19.97
N LEU A 378 55.98 9.09 19.36
CA LEU A 378 56.69 7.87 18.99
C LEU A 378 57.70 8.13 17.85
N GLY A 379 57.29 8.87 16.82
CA GLY A 379 58.16 9.23 15.69
C GLY A 379 59.32 10.13 16.11
N THR A 380 59.08 11.08 17.01
CA THR A 380 60.15 11.94 17.55
C THR A 380 61.12 11.15 18.43
N ALA A 381 60.65 10.21 19.26
CA ALA A 381 61.52 9.34 20.06
C ALA A 381 62.37 8.40 19.18
N LEU A 382 61.79 7.80 18.14
CA LEU A 382 62.52 6.96 17.19
C LEU A 382 63.55 7.76 16.38
N GLY A 383 63.21 8.97 15.93
CA GLY A 383 64.16 9.86 15.26
C GLY A 383 65.31 10.28 16.16
N ALA A 384 65.04 10.58 17.44
CA ALA A 384 66.08 10.88 18.42
C ALA A 384 67.00 9.67 18.67
N LEU A 385 66.45 8.45 18.73
CA LEU A 385 67.23 7.21 18.85
C LEU A 385 68.15 6.97 17.66
N GLN A 386 67.71 7.28 16.44
CA GLN A 386 68.56 7.17 15.24
C GLN A 386 69.77 8.10 15.29
N VAL A 387 69.64 9.28 15.91
CA VAL A 387 70.75 10.25 16.06
C VAL A 387 71.67 9.87 17.22
N LEU A 388 71.10 9.39 18.32
CA LEU A 388 71.82 9.08 19.57
C LEU A 388 72.51 7.70 19.58
N GLY A 389 72.17 6.83 18.64
CA GLY A 389 72.69 5.46 18.55
C GLY A 389 72.02 4.48 19.53
N ASP A 390 72.00 3.20 19.14
CA ASP A 390 71.30 2.09 19.79
C ASP A 390 72.19 1.24 20.70
N GLN A 391 73.48 1.57 20.80
CA GLN A 391 74.48 0.81 21.56
C GLN A 391 74.36 0.96 23.08
N ASN A 392 73.65 1.99 23.56
CA ASN A 392 73.47 2.24 25.00
C ASN A 392 72.00 1.99 25.42
N PRO A 393 71.72 0.99 26.28
CA PRO A 393 70.36 0.67 26.70
C PRO A 393 69.64 1.81 27.43
N TRP A 394 70.39 2.77 28.01
CA TRP A 394 69.81 3.96 28.63
C TRP A 394 69.15 4.92 27.64
N HIS A 395 69.60 4.94 26.38
CA HIS A 395 69.03 5.81 25.35
C HIS A 395 67.65 5.28 24.93
N LEU A 396 67.51 3.96 24.84
CA LEU A 396 66.22 3.29 24.65
C LEU A 396 65.24 3.58 25.80
N LEU A 397 65.71 3.44 27.05
CA LEU A 397 64.88 3.67 28.24
C LEU A 397 64.38 5.12 28.32
N THR A 398 65.25 6.09 28.08
CA THR A 398 64.90 7.52 28.13
C THR A 398 64.00 7.95 26.98
N ALA A 399 64.25 7.48 25.75
CA ALA A 399 63.39 7.77 24.60
C ALA A 399 61.97 7.17 24.77
N THR A 400 61.87 5.94 25.26
CA THR A 400 60.58 5.26 25.48
C THR A 400 59.78 5.93 26.61
N THR A 401 60.46 6.26 27.72
CA THR A 401 59.82 6.95 28.86
C THR A 401 59.39 8.37 28.47
N GLY A 402 60.20 9.08 27.70
CA GLY A 402 59.88 10.40 27.16
C GLY A 402 58.67 10.38 26.22
N ALA A 403 58.61 9.40 25.31
CA ALA A 403 57.45 9.21 24.43
C ALA A 403 56.17 8.94 25.24
N LEU A 404 56.22 8.03 26.22
CA LEU A 404 55.07 7.73 27.08
C LEU A 404 54.62 8.95 27.90
N ALA A 405 55.55 9.71 28.46
CA ALA A 405 55.24 10.93 29.21
C ALA A 405 54.62 12.00 28.32
N ALA A 406 55.14 12.19 27.09
CA ALA A 406 54.61 13.13 26.12
C ALA A 406 53.21 12.72 25.63
N THR A 407 52.99 11.44 25.33
CA THR A 407 51.65 10.91 25.00
C THR A 407 50.68 11.09 26.17
N ALA A 408 51.09 10.78 27.41
CA ALA A 408 50.27 10.98 28.60
C ALA A 408 49.91 12.47 28.80
N ALA A 409 50.88 13.38 28.63
CA ALA A 409 50.64 14.82 28.69
C ALA A 409 49.65 15.28 27.61
N LEU A 410 49.80 14.82 26.36
CA LEU A 410 48.88 15.14 25.27
C LEU A 410 47.45 14.67 25.56
N LEU A 411 47.27 13.49 26.17
CA LEU A 411 45.95 12.98 26.56
C LEU A 411 45.28 13.81 27.67
N THR A 412 46.05 14.51 28.50
CA THR A 412 45.49 15.42 29.52
C THR A 412 44.98 16.74 28.94
N THR A 413 45.37 17.11 27.71
CA THR A 413 44.93 18.35 27.05
C THR A 413 43.46 18.31 26.66
N ARG A 414 42.85 19.48 26.40
CA ARG A 414 41.46 19.57 25.93
C ARG A 414 41.24 18.79 24.62
N TYR A 415 42.22 18.80 23.73
CA TYR A 415 42.19 18.07 22.47
C TYR A 415 42.29 16.56 22.70
N GLY A 416 43.23 16.09 23.53
CA GLY A 416 43.37 14.68 23.88
C GLY A 416 42.13 14.08 24.55
N ARG A 417 41.47 14.84 25.43
CA ARG A 417 40.20 14.44 26.04
C ARG A 417 39.06 14.35 25.02
N LEU A 418 38.97 15.27 24.07
CA LEU A 418 37.95 15.24 23.01
C LEU A 418 38.09 14.00 22.11
N VAL A 419 39.32 13.63 21.77
CA VAL A 419 39.64 12.40 21.00
C VAL A 419 39.32 11.13 21.80
N LEU A 420 39.57 11.11 23.11
CA LEU A 420 39.18 9.99 23.98
C LEU A 420 37.66 9.86 24.13
N THR A 421 36.94 10.99 24.18
CA THR A 421 35.46 10.98 24.26
C THR A 421 34.81 10.57 22.95
N SER A 422 35.37 10.91 21.79
CA SER A 422 34.84 10.46 20.49
C SER A 422 34.98 8.95 20.30
N LEU A 423 35.97 8.30 20.93
CA LEU A 423 36.11 6.85 20.98
C LEU A 423 35.14 6.15 21.94
N ARG A 424 34.79 6.79 23.07
CA ARG A 424 33.87 6.21 24.07
C ARG A 424 32.40 6.22 23.64
N GLY A 425 32.07 6.79 22.48
CA GLY A 425 30.72 6.84 21.90
C GLY A 425 30.12 5.50 21.45
N ARG A 426 30.68 4.35 21.86
CA ARG A 426 30.04 3.02 21.75
C ARG A 426 30.12 2.29 23.10
N PRO A 427 29.00 1.95 23.75
CA PRO A 427 28.99 0.82 24.66
C PRO A 427 29.10 -0.46 23.81
N LEU A 428 30.27 -1.09 23.84
CA LEU A 428 30.39 -2.50 23.50
C LEU A 428 29.87 -3.32 24.70
N THR A 429 28.56 -3.51 24.74
CA THR A 429 27.88 -4.55 25.53
C THR A 429 26.94 -5.24 24.56
N ASP A 430 26.86 -6.56 24.42
CA ASP A 430 27.63 -7.67 24.96
C ASP A 430 27.20 -8.84 24.06
N SER A 431 28.12 -9.39 23.29
CA SER A 431 27.88 -10.61 22.50
C SER A 431 28.64 -11.76 23.15
N ARG A 432 28.28 -12.09 24.39
CA ARG A 432 28.44 -13.40 25.03
C ARG A 432 27.79 -13.40 26.43
N GLN A 433 26.50 -13.75 26.50
CA GLN A 433 25.88 -14.63 27.51
C GLN A 433 24.35 -14.44 27.57
N LEU A 434 23.61 -15.15 26.72
CA LEU A 434 22.23 -15.57 27.02
C LEU A 434 22.08 -17.06 26.66
N THR A 435 22.96 -17.87 27.26
CA THR A 435 22.72 -19.29 27.55
C THR A 435 23.00 -19.51 29.03
N ARG A 436 22.13 -18.94 29.88
CA ARG A 436 21.86 -19.37 31.26
C ARG A 436 20.98 -18.32 31.94
N CYS A 437 19.67 -18.55 31.93
CA CYS A 437 18.76 -18.37 33.05
C CYS A 437 17.32 -18.52 32.54
N HIS A 438 16.94 -19.77 32.29
CA HIS A 438 15.54 -20.17 32.38
C HIS A 438 15.46 -21.25 33.46
N ARG A 439 15.56 -20.80 34.71
CA ARG A 439 15.04 -21.49 35.89
C ARG A 439 14.65 -20.41 36.90
N ASP A 440 13.42 -20.56 37.36
CA ASP A 440 12.78 -19.90 38.50
C ASP A 440 12.27 -18.47 38.25
N CYS A 441 11.05 -18.40 37.70
CA CYS A 441 9.89 -17.66 38.23
C CYS A 441 8.65 -18.02 37.41
#